data_AF-A0A2H8TLT5-F1
#
_entry.id   AF-A0A2H8TLT5-F1
#
_cell.length_a   1.000
_cell.length_b   1.000
_cell.length_c   1.000
_cell.angle_alpha   90.00
_cell.angle_beta   90.00
_cell.angle_gamma   90.00
#
_symmetry.space_group_name_H-M   'P 1'
#
loop_
_entity.id
_entity.type
_entity.pdbx_description
1 polymer ?
#
loop_
_entity_poly.entity_id
_entity_poly.type
_entity_poly.pdbx_seq_one_letter_code
_entity_poly.pdbx_strand_id
1 'polypeptide(L)'
;MNLLVTEVFDTELIGEGAISVFNHAHQELLTDDCIVIPSEAIVYAQVIESKYIRNFNRVNDVYHNKKLLIKIPENIKNCQGIESVFDLQLSELPTDSFKTLIPAQVMFRFNWSDKNGVITDRKNAIRCKSKENGIAHAAFVWWDLAMDTDGDIMLSCAPKWHLQQNNVPWRDHWIQGVYYFANEVNLKTNEEVNIIGYHDELSFWFDTNKSSSYSDVPFPYCECDFHRVISRTLIGQMNDHYLTNNYLTALKKYVQPKSVCLFVGNLSFMGLAAALFGAAKVYYYDVSGPQSFEKVLHSYIRSNDLEDKVILLKTYKEVLEIISKQKENDEEICTVFMEPSKWILPEWIDIVRYSLQVNPKTNIFPKEGTVKIQAVEFDDLWKIRAPLTEVEGFEIIPFNEIVQESIKISDGLLEEKPLWEYPSKSLSNAYDLFTLNFESIANESSLILKNLLTVKIKNEGICHGLVCWVDWCLDTDIHISFGASNKKIYNSDWYPYARQRIYFLNKYQNVSPGDVINCDAILCKNGNLLVSFCNTYDH
;
A
#
# COMPACT_ATOMS: atom_id res chain seq x y z
N MET A 1 -40.12 -9.11 -15.28
CA MET A 1 -39.97 -7.74 -14.75
C MET A 1 -39.66 -6.83 -15.92
N ASN A 2 -40.29 -5.65 -16.00
CA ASN A 2 -40.06 -4.69 -17.09
C ASN A 2 -39.12 -3.54 -16.69
N LEU A 3 -38.58 -3.56 -15.47
CA LEU A 3 -37.57 -2.64 -14.98
C LEU A 3 -36.57 -3.42 -14.14
N LEU A 4 -35.28 -3.30 -14.46
CA LEU A 4 -34.17 -3.74 -13.63
C LEU A 4 -33.41 -2.50 -13.15
N VAL A 5 -33.26 -2.37 -11.83
CA VAL A 5 -32.37 -1.39 -11.22
C VAL A 5 -31.38 -2.16 -10.37
N THR A 6 -30.09 -1.96 -10.62
CA THR A 6 -29.05 -2.68 -9.87
C THR A 6 -27.79 -1.84 -9.71
N GLU A 7 -27.10 -2.12 -8.62
CA GLU A 7 -25.77 -1.64 -8.27
C GLU A 7 -25.02 -2.89 -7.80
N VAL A 8 -24.19 -3.43 -8.70
CA VAL A 8 -23.37 -4.64 -8.52
C VAL A 8 -22.01 -4.42 -9.18
N PHE A 9 -21.50 -3.19 -9.07
CA PHE A 9 -20.29 -2.75 -9.75
C PHE A 9 -19.19 -2.47 -8.72
N ASP A 10 -17.95 -2.72 -9.09
CA ASP A 10 -16.78 -2.42 -8.29
C ASP A 10 -15.84 -1.43 -9.01
N THR A 11 -14.63 -1.22 -8.49
CA THR A 11 -13.62 -0.40 -9.17
C THR A 11 -13.28 -0.95 -10.57
N GLU A 12 -13.32 -2.27 -10.74
CA GLU A 12 -13.17 -2.91 -12.06
C GLU A 12 -14.48 -2.98 -12.86
N LEU A 13 -15.59 -2.35 -12.45
CA LEU A 13 -16.93 -2.48 -13.04
C LEU A 13 -17.52 -3.90 -12.97
N ILE A 14 -16.80 -4.91 -13.44
CA ILE A 14 -17.27 -6.28 -13.65
C ILE A 14 -16.81 -7.26 -12.56
N GLY A 15 -15.96 -6.85 -11.62
CA GLY A 15 -15.30 -7.74 -10.65
C GLY A 15 -16.26 -8.34 -9.61
N GLU A 16 -17.43 -7.74 -9.42
CA GLU A 16 -18.53 -8.29 -8.60
C GLU A 16 -19.52 -9.17 -9.40
N GLY A 17 -19.18 -9.54 -10.63
CA GLY A 17 -19.96 -10.48 -11.44
C GLY A 17 -21.12 -9.83 -12.21
N ALA A 18 -21.04 -8.51 -12.47
CA ALA A 18 -22.07 -7.76 -13.18
C ALA A 18 -22.52 -8.47 -14.48
N ILE A 19 -21.58 -8.93 -15.32
CA ILE A 19 -21.88 -9.60 -16.60
C ILE A 19 -22.83 -10.80 -16.38
N SER A 20 -22.50 -11.67 -15.42
CA SER A 20 -23.30 -12.85 -15.07
C SER A 20 -24.69 -12.47 -14.59
N VAL A 21 -24.77 -11.50 -13.68
CA VAL A 21 -26.02 -11.02 -13.08
C VAL A 21 -26.96 -10.48 -14.15
N PHE A 22 -26.47 -9.61 -15.04
CA PHE A 22 -27.28 -9.05 -16.12
C PHE A 22 -27.71 -10.12 -17.12
N ASN A 23 -26.81 -11.02 -17.52
CA ASN A 23 -27.13 -12.11 -18.46
C ASN A 23 -28.23 -13.03 -17.91
N HIS A 24 -28.10 -13.46 -16.67
CA HIS A 24 -29.09 -14.31 -16.03
C HIS A 24 -30.43 -13.57 -15.84
N ALA A 25 -30.40 -12.29 -15.47
CA ALA A 25 -31.62 -11.50 -15.34
C ALA A 25 -32.38 -11.41 -16.68
N HIS A 26 -31.69 -11.12 -17.79
CA HIS A 26 -32.31 -11.10 -19.12
C HIS A 26 -32.90 -12.46 -19.52
N GLN A 27 -32.21 -13.55 -19.21
CA GLN A 27 -32.65 -14.89 -19.58
C GLN A 27 -33.88 -15.36 -18.80
N GLU A 28 -33.94 -15.07 -17.50
CA GLU A 28 -34.89 -15.73 -16.60
C GLU A 28 -35.94 -14.78 -15.98
N LEU A 29 -35.66 -13.48 -15.92
CA LEU A 29 -36.44 -12.54 -15.10
C LEU A 29 -37.04 -11.36 -15.88
N LEU A 30 -36.41 -10.90 -16.96
CA LEU A 30 -36.81 -9.67 -17.66
C LEU A 30 -37.73 -9.94 -18.84
N THR A 31 -38.59 -8.96 -19.15
CA THR A 31 -39.41 -8.96 -20.37
C THR A 31 -38.64 -8.31 -21.52
N ASP A 32 -39.02 -8.62 -22.77
CA ASP A 32 -38.36 -8.09 -23.97
C ASP A 32 -38.35 -6.55 -24.06
N ASP A 33 -39.30 -5.89 -23.40
CA ASP A 33 -39.48 -4.44 -23.34
C ASP A 33 -38.90 -3.81 -22.06
N CYS A 34 -38.02 -4.52 -21.35
CA CYS A 34 -37.49 -4.05 -20.09
C CYS A 34 -36.62 -2.78 -20.23
N ILE A 35 -36.67 -1.93 -19.20
CA ILE A 35 -35.72 -0.84 -18.99
C ILE A 35 -34.68 -1.33 -17.97
N VAL A 36 -33.40 -1.07 -18.23
CA VAL A 36 -32.30 -1.44 -17.33
C VAL A 36 -31.59 -0.17 -16.87
N ILE A 37 -31.36 -0.04 -15.56
CA ILE A 37 -30.65 1.05 -14.93
C ILE A 37 -29.50 0.48 -14.08
N PRO A 38 -28.24 0.81 -14.39
CA PRO A 38 -27.79 1.60 -15.55
C PRO A 38 -28.02 0.86 -16.89
N SER A 39 -28.18 1.62 -17.98
CA SER A 39 -28.46 1.08 -19.32
C SER A 39 -27.19 0.64 -20.05
N GLU A 40 -26.10 1.40 -19.87
CA GLU A 40 -24.79 1.18 -20.47
C GLU A 40 -23.67 1.50 -19.48
N ALA A 41 -22.53 0.82 -19.60
CA ALA A 41 -21.26 1.23 -19.01
C ALA A 41 -20.18 1.46 -20.07
N ILE A 42 -19.30 2.43 -19.83
CA ILE A 42 -18.18 2.79 -20.71
C ILE A 42 -16.88 2.68 -19.91
N VAL A 43 -15.95 1.83 -20.34
CA VAL A 43 -14.63 1.67 -19.71
C VAL A 43 -13.58 2.43 -20.53
N TYR A 44 -12.79 3.26 -19.86
CA TYR A 44 -11.73 4.06 -20.45
C TYR A 44 -10.36 3.55 -20.04
N ALA A 45 -9.37 3.66 -20.94
CA ALA A 45 -7.97 3.47 -20.60
C ALA A 45 -7.10 4.61 -21.13
N GLN A 46 -6.19 5.09 -20.29
CA GLN A 46 -5.23 6.14 -20.61
C GLN A 46 -3.81 5.63 -20.34
N VAL A 47 -2.92 5.73 -21.33
CA VAL A 47 -1.53 5.28 -21.19
C VAL A 47 -0.66 6.40 -20.64
N ILE A 48 0.09 6.09 -19.60
CA ILE A 48 0.92 7.07 -18.87
C ILE A 48 2.39 6.66 -18.78
N GLU A 49 3.25 7.66 -18.67
CA GLU A 49 4.59 7.53 -18.10
C GLU A 49 4.55 8.06 -16.67
N SER A 50 4.77 7.20 -15.67
CA SER A 50 5.07 7.64 -14.30
C SER A 50 6.04 6.69 -13.62
N LYS A 51 7.22 7.21 -13.22
CA LYS A 51 8.18 6.42 -12.42
C LYS A 51 7.60 6.09 -11.03
N TYR A 52 6.79 6.99 -10.49
CA TYR A 52 6.13 6.79 -9.20
C TYR A 52 5.17 5.60 -9.26
N ILE A 53 4.25 5.58 -10.24
CA ILE A 53 3.33 4.45 -10.44
C ILE A 53 4.07 3.17 -10.80
N ARG A 54 5.07 3.24 -11.68
CA ARG A 54 5.93 2.10 -12.04
C ARG A 54 6.52 1.42 -10.79
N ASN A 55 6.93 2.20 -9.80
CA ASN A 55 7.59 1.70 -8.59
C ASN A 55 6.68 0.91 -7.65
N PHE A 56 5.36 0.89 -7.87
CA PHE A 56 4.46 -0.01 -7.13
C PHE A 56 4.41 -1.43 -7.73
N ASN A 57 5.04 -1.66 -8.89
CA ASN A 57 5.06 -2.97 -9.55
C ASN A 57 6.47 -3.45 -9.95
N ARG A 58 7.32 -2.58 -10.49
CA ARG A 58 8.69 -2.93 -10.92
C ARG A 58 9.69 -2.63 -9.82
N VAL A 59 10.62 -3.54 -9.55
CA VAL A 59 11.68 -3.37 -8.55
C VAL A 59 12.96 -2.85 -9.21
N ASN A 60 13.63 -1.89 -8.57
CA ASN A 60 14.87 -1.30 -9.05
C ASN A 60 16.09 -1.88 -8.33
N ASP A 61 17.22 -1.94 -9.05
CA ASP A 61 18.53 -2.23 -8.44
C ASP A 61 18.85 -1.22 -7.34
N VAL A 62 19.47 -1.68 -6.25
CA VAL A 62 19.80 -0.83 -5.10
C VAL A 62 21.20 -0.28 -5.23
N TYR A 63 21.30 1.04 -5.17
CA TYR A 63 22.55 1.78 -5.24
C TYR A 63 22.88 2.41 -3.89
N HIS A 64 24.15 2.41 -3.53
CA HIS A 64 24.68 3.14 -2.38
C HIS A 64 25.88 3.96 -2.83
N ASN A 65 25.85 5.28 -2.57
CA ASN A 65 26.87 6.22 -3.07
C ASN A 65 27.12 6.12 -4.58
N LYS A 66 26.03 6.00 -5.37
CA LYS A 66 26.04 5.87 -6.84
C LYS A 66 26.72 4.60 -7.37
N LYS A 67 27.01 3.61 -6.51
CA LYS A 67 27.51 2.29 -6.90
C LYS A 67 26.42 1.26 -6.68
N LEU A 68 26.28 0.33 -7.63
CA LEU A 68 25.41 -0.83 -7.47
C LEU A 68 25.84 -1.59 -6.20
N LEU A 69 24.89 -1.83 -5.31
CA LEU A 69 25.10 -2.61 -4.09
C LEU A 69 24.37 -3.94 -4.19
N ILE A 70 23.04 -3.92 -4.38
CA ILE A 70 22.23 -5.13 -4.52
C ILE A 70 21.61 -5.15 -5.92
N LYS A 71 21.91 -6.21 -6.67
CA LYS A 71 21.32 -6.52 -7.96
C LYS A 71 20.00 -7.27 -7.77
N ILE A 72 18.95 -6.85 -8.49
CA ILE A 72 17.67 -7.57 -8.53
C ILE A 72 17.81 -8.81 -9.43
N PRO A 73 17.26 -9.97 -9.02
CA PRO A 73 17.18 -11.15 -9.87
C PRO A 73 16.45 -10.89 -11.20
N GLU A 74 16.99 -11.40 -12.31
CA GLU A 74 16.47 -11.14 -13.66
C GLU A 74 15.03 -11.64 -13.85
N ASN A 75 14.65 -12.75 -13.21
CA ASN A 75 13.27 -13.26 -13.25
C ASN A 75 12.28 -12.28 -12.59
N ILE A 76 12.67 -11.61 -11.51
CA ILE A 76 11.84 -10.59 -10.83
C ILE A 76 11.79 -9.32 -11.67
N LYS A 77 12.93 -8.89 -12.23
CA LYS A 77 13.05 -7.67 -13.05
C LYS A 77 12.16 -7.71 -14.29
N ASN A 78 12.02 -8.89 -14.89
CA ASN A 78 11.25 -9.09 -16.12
C ASN A 78 9.79 -9.53 -15.88
N CYS A 79 9.40 -9.86 -14.64
CA CYS A 79 8.05 -10.33 -14.33
C CYS A 79 7.01 -9.21 -14.45
N GLN A 80 5.92 -9.45 -15.19
CA GLN A 80 4.83 -8.49 -15.43
C GLN A 80 4.17 -7.99 -14.13
N GLY A 81 4.07 -8.86 -13.12
CA GLY A 81 3.34 -8.60 -11.89
C GLY A 81 2.25 -9.62 -11.65
N ILE A 82 1.30 -9.29 -10.78
CA ILE A 82 0.07 -10.06 -10.54
C ILE A 82 -1.09 -9.50 -11.38
N GLU A 83 -2.12 -10.32 -11.51
CA GLU A 83 -3.36 -10.07 -12.23
C GLU A 83 -4.24 -8.97 -11.65
N SER A 84 -4.24 -8.80 -10.33
CA SER A 84 -5.22 -7.95 -9.67
C SER A 84 -5.07 -6.48 -10.07
N VAL A 85 -6.17 -5.75 -10.15
CA VAL A 85 -6.14 -4.30 -10.32
C VAL A 85 -5.36 -3.63 -9.18
N PHE A 86 -4.65 -2.53 -9.46
CA PHE A 86 -4.19 -1.63 -8.41
C PHE A 86 -5.19 -0.50 -8.23
N ASP A 87 -6.10 -0.69 -7.29
CA ASP A 87 -7.06 0.33 -6.91
C ASP A 87 -6.33 1.50 -6.25
N LEU A 88 -6.58 2.70 -6.77
CA LEU A 88 -5.90 3.92 -6.34
C LEU A 88 -6.83 5.12 -6.49
N GLN A 89 -6.83 6.00 -5.48
CA GLN A 89 -7.47 7.32 -5.58
C GLN A 89 -6.68 8.21 -6.56
N LEU A 90 -6.80 7.99 -7.87
CA LEU A 90 -6.02 8.69 -8.90
C LEU A 90 -6.24 10.21 -8.89
N SER A 91 -7.35 10.66 -8.31
CA SER A 91 -7.62 12.08 -8.07
C SER A 91 -6.62 12.75 -7.13
N GLU A 92 -5.97 11.99 -6.25
CA GLU A 92 -4.97 12.47 -5.30
C GLU A 92 -3.54 12.28 -5.83
N LEU A 93 -3.38 11.65 -6.99
CA LEU A 93 -2.09 11.58 -7.67
C LEU A 93 -1.74 12.96 -8.25
N PRO A 94 -0.59 13.55 -7.88
CA PRO A 94 -0.15 14.83 -8.40
C PRO A 94 0.00 14.81 -9.93
N THR A 95 -0.54 15.81 -10.60
CA THR A 95 -0.57 15.87 -12.08
C THR A 95 0.82 16.02 -12.72
N ASP A 96 1.83 16.43 -11.96
CA ASP A 96 3.24 16.48 -12.38
C ASP A 96 4.00 15.16 -12.13
N SER A 97 3.39 14.20 -11.42
CA SER A 97 3.99 12.88 -11.16
C SER A 97 3.79 11.87 -12.29
N PHE A 98 3.01 12.23 -13.30
CA PHE A 98 2.77 11.41 -14.48
C PHE A 98 2.64 12.25 -15.75
N LYS A 99 2.84 11.60 -16.89
CA LYS A 99 2.68 12.19 -18.22
C LYS A 99 1.71 11.36 -19.03
N THR A 100 0.72 12.01 -19.62
CA THR A 100 -0.20 11.34 -20.55
C THR A 100 0.49 11.10 -21.89
N LEU A 101 0.79 9.84 -22.21
CA LEU A 101 1.33 9.45 -23.51
C LEU A 101 0.21 9.21 -24.53
N ILE A 102 -0.88 8.56 -24.10
CA ILE A 102 -2.09 8.42 -24.90
C ILE A 102 -3.29 8.92 -24.08
N PRO A 103 -4.09 9.87 -24.59
CA PRO A 103 -5.33 10.30 -23.94
C PRO A 103 -6.29 9.13 -23.73
N ALA A 104 -7.24 9.29 -22.80
CA ALA A 104 -8.27 8.28 -22.53
C ALA A 104 -8.93 7.80 -23.83
N GLN A 105 -8.94 6.48 -24.03
CA GLN A 105 -9.64 5.81 -25.12
C GLN A 105 -10.79 4.99 -24.54
N VAL A 106 -11.93 4.95 -25.25
CA VAL A 106 -13.05 4.06 -24.90
C VAL A 106 -12.65 2.63 -25.26
N MET A 107 -12.29 1.83 -24.27
CA MET A 107 -11.85 0.46 -24.47
C MET A 107 -13.01 -0.51 -24.62
N PHE A 108 -14.04 -0.37 -23.80
CA PHE A 108 -15.21 -1.24 -23.84
C PHE A 108 -16.50 -0.44 -23.60
N ARG A 109 -17.57 -0.88 -24.27
CA ARG A 109 -18.95 -0.48 -23.96
C ARG A 109 -19.73 -1.72 -23.60
N PHE A 110 -20.46 -1.68 -22.50
CA PHE A 110 -21.32 -2.76 -22.03
C PHE A 110 -22.76 -2.29 -22.12
N ASN A 111 -23.53 -2.85 -23.05
CA ASN A 111 -24.96 -2.57 -23.13
C ASN A 111 -25.70 -3.56 -22.21
N TRP A 112 -26.04 -3.10 -21.01
CA TRP A 112 -26.77 -3.90 -20.03
C TRP A 112 -28.21 -4.17 -20.42
N SER A 113 -28.71 -3.50 -21.46
CA SER A 113 -30.05 -3.71 -22.03
C SER A 113 -30.05 -4.71 -23.20
N ASP A 114 -28.90 -5.28 -23.58
CA ASP A 114 -28.85 -6.25 -24.68
C ASP A 114 -29.41 -7.61 -24.26
N LYS A 115 -30.59 -7.93 -24.81
CA LYS A 115 -31.28 -9.21 -24.61
C LYS A 115 -30.51 -10.43 -25.11
N ASN A 116 -29.55 -10.27 -26.03
CA ASN A 116 -28.71 -11.38 -26.47
C ASN A 116 -27.60 -11.70 -25.47
N GLY A 117 -27.55 -10.96 -24.36
CA GLY A 117 -26.54 -11.05 -23.33
C GLY A 117 -25.33 -10.18 -23.65
N VAL A 118 -24.68 -9.77 -22.58
CA VAL A 118 -23.36 -9.16 -22.57
C VAL A 118 -22.31 -10.24 -22.80
N ILE A 119 -21.46 -10.01 -23.80
CA ILE A 119 -20.36 -10.93 -24.14
C ILE A 119 -19.35 -10.95 -22.98
N THR A 120 -19.05 -12.16 -22.50
CA THR A 120 -18.13 -12.41 -21.37
C THR A 120 -16.68 -12.14 -21.73
N ASP A 121 -16.19 -12.69 -22.85
CA ASP A 121 -14.78 -12.56 -23.24
C ASP A 121 -14.64 -11.61 -24.43
N ARG A 122 -13.99 -10.47 -24.24
CA ARG A 122 -13.70 -9.55 -25.34
C ARG A 122 -12.27 -9.08 -25.34
N LYS A 123 -11.84 -8.75 -26.56
CA LYS A 123 -10.60 -8.08 -26.86
C LYS A 123 -10.91 -6.88 -27.73
N ASN A 124 -10.32 -5.74 -27.39
CA ASN A 124 -10.36 -4.56 -28.24
C ASN A 124 -8.96 -3.99 -28.41
N ALA A 125 -8.64 -3.56 -29.62
CA ALA A 125 -7.35 -2.95 -29.94
C ALA A 125 -7.56 -1.63 -30.67
N ILE A 126 -7.03 -0.56 -30.08
CA ILE A 126 -7.15 0.80 -30.59
C ILE A 126 -5.78 1.25 -31.06
N ARG A 127 -5.67 1.54 -32.36
CA ARG A 127 -4.47 2.12 -32.95
C ARG A 127 -4.54 3.64 -32.83
N CYS A 128 -3.57 4.21 -32.13
CA CYS A 128 -3.51 5.63 -31.83
C CYS A 128 -2.07 6.16 -31.97
N LYS A 129 -1.90 7.47 -31.79
CA LYS A 129 -0.60 8.13 -31.83
C LYS A 129 -0.26 8.69 -30.46
N SER A 130 0.98 8.50 -30.05
CA SER A 130 1.54 9.11 -28.85
C SER A 130 1.50 10.63 -28.94
N LYS A 131 1.05 11.27 -27.85
CA LYS A 131 1.04 12.72 -27.70
C LYS A 131 2.46 13.27 -27.61
N GLU A 132 3.36 12.54 -26.95
CA GLU A 132 4.70 12.99 -26.62
C GLU A 132 5.69 11.82 -26.46
N ASN A 133 6.99 12.12 -26.39
CA ASN A 133 8.03 11.15 -26.06
C ASN A 133 7.88 10.64 -24.61
N GLY A 134 8.10 9.35 -24.38
CA GLY A 134 8.18 8.76 -23.04
C GLY A 134 8.18 7.24 -23.04
N ILE A 135 8.03 6.61 -21.87
CA ILE A 135 7.95 5.18 -21.64
C ILE A 135 6.57 4.83 -21.11
N ALA A 136 5.84 3.97 -21.82
CA ALA A 136 4.55 3.47 -21.37
C ALA A 136 4.74 2.55 -20.17
N HIS A 137 4.48 3.06 -18.96
CA HIS A 137 4.67 2.33 -17.71
C HIS A 137 3.38 1.58 -17.28
N ALA A 138 2.22 2.20 -17.46
CA ALA A 138 0.94 1.67 -17.01
C ALA A 138 -0.24 2.30 -17.79
N ALA A 139 -1.43 1.73 -17.59
CA ALA A 139 -2.70 2.30 -17.98
C ALA A 139 -3.50 2.71 -16.72
N PHE A 140 -4.04 3.92 -16.72
CA PHE A 140 -5.12 4.33 -15.81
C PHE A 140 -6.45 3.97 -16.42
N VAL A 141 -7.33 3.37 -15.60
CA VAL A 141 -8.61 2.82 -16.03
C VAL A 141 -9.70 3.26 -15.07
N TRP A 142 -10.82 3.65 -15.63
CA TRP A 142 -12.04 4.02 -14.90
C TRP A 142 -13.24 3.76 -15.82
N TRP A 143 -14.44 3.93 -15.27
CA TRP A 143 -15.67 3.72 -16.03
C TRP A 143 -16.72 4.80 -15.75
N ASP A 144 -17.67 4.90 -16.68
CA ASP A 144 -18.89 5.69 -16.56
C ASP A 144 -20.11 4.77 -16.70
N LEU A 145 -21.24 5.15 -16.09
CA LEU A 145 -22.55 4.52 -16.23
C LEU A 145 -23.54 5.52 -16.82
N ALA A 146 -24.26 5.11 -17.87
CA ALA A 146 -25.46 5.80 -18.32
C ALA A 146 -26.64 5.31 -17.48
N MET A 147 -27.21 6.20 -16.66
CA MET A 147 -28.29 5.88 -15.73
C MET A 147 -29.67 5.86 -16.41
N ASP A 148 -29.75 6.28 -17.66
CA ASP A 148 -30.94 6.32 -18.50
C ASP A 148 -30.64 5.82 -19.92
N THR A 149 -31.68 5.57 -20.72
CA THR A 149 -31.54 5.02 -22.08
C THR A 149 -30.94 6.00 -23.07
N ASP A 150 -31.10 7.29 -22.83
CA ASP A 150 -30.60 8.36 -23.71
C ASP A 150 -29.16 8.77 -23.36
N GLY A 151 -28.66 8.40 -22.17
CA GLY A 151 -27.33 8.76 -21.70
C GLY A 151 -27.21 10.22 -21.24
N ASP A 152 -28.33 10.87 -20.91
CA ASP A 152 -28.34 12.24 -20.41
C ASP A 152 -27.89 12.29 -18.95
N ILE A 153 -28.08 11.21 -18.19
CA ILE A 153 -27.68 11.10 -16.78
C ILE A 153 -26.48 10.16 -16.68
N MET A 154 -25.28 10.74 -16.55
CA MET A 154 -24.04 9.99 -16.43
C MET A 154 -23.51 9.99 -14.99
N LEU A 155 -23.15 8.81 -14.50
CA LEU A 155 -22.30 8.65 -13.31
C LEU A 155 -20.89 8.33 -13.79
N SER A 156 -19.89 9.05 -13.29
CA SER A 156 -18.50 8.88 -13.71
C SER A 156 -17.57 8.59 -12.53
N CYS A 157 -16.68 7.62 -12.71
CA CYS A 157 -15.54 7.36 -11.83
C CYS A 157 -14.24 7.99 -12.36
N ALA A 158 -14.33 8.92 -13.32
CA ALA A 158 -13.16 9.58 -13.86
C ALA A 158 -12.42 10.42 -12.80
N PRO A 159 -11.07 10.47 -12.84
CA PRO A 159 -10.29 11.25 -11.88
C PRO A 159 -10.48 12.76 -12.08
N LYS A 160 -10.28 13.55 -11.01
CA LYS A 160 -10.48 15.02 -10.98
C LYS A 160 -9.87 15.76 -12.18
N TRP A 161 -8.64 15.41 -12.57
CA TRP A 161 -7.93 16.07 -13.66
C TRP A 161 -8.53 15.78 -15.05
N HIS A 162 -9.28 14.68 -15.22
CA HIS A 162 -9.95 14.35 -16.47
C HIS A 162 -11.23 15.16 -16.64
N LEU A 163 -12.02 15.28 -15.57
CA LEU A 163 -13.29 16.02 -15.57
C LEU A 163 -13.09 17.55 -15.67
N GLN A 164 -11.90 18.05 -15.32
CA GLN A 164 -11.59 19.50 -15.27
C GLN A 164 -12.56 20.28 -14.37
N GLN A 165 -13.09 19.62 -13.34
CA GLN A 165 -14.04 20.18 -12.39
C GLN A 165 -13.47 20.08 -10.98
N ASN A 166 -13.69 21.13 -10.18
CA ASN A 166 -13.20 21.17 -8.80
C ASN A 166 -14.11 20.38 -7.83
N ASN A 167 -15.37 20.14 -8.19
CA ASN A 167 -16.36 19.49 -7.33
C ASN A 167 -16.73 18.10 -7.87
N VAL A 168 -15.75 17.20 -7.95
CA VAL A 168 -16.01 15.79 -8.29
C VAL A 168 -16.50 15.06 -7.03
N PRO A 169 -17.63 14.32 -7.09
CA PRO A 169 -18.10 13.54 -5.95
C PRO A 169 -17.07 12.51 -5.51
N TRP A 170 -16.57 12.63 -4.27
CA TRP A 170 -15.67 11.66 -3.67
C TRP A 170 -16.42 10.39 -3.24
N ARG A 171 -15.76 9.24 -3.38
CA ARG A 171 -16.19 7.93 -2.87
C ARG A 171 -14.97 7.00 -2.68
N ASP A 172 -15.11 5.97 -1.84
CA ASP A 172 -14.04 4.98 -1.57
C ASP A 172 -14.40 3.56 -2.05
N HIS A 173 -15.68 3.27 -2.29
CA HIS A 173 -16.13 1.95 -2.76
C HIS A 173 -15.90 1.76 -4.27
N TRP A 174 -15.90 2.86 -5.05
CA TRP A 174 -15.43 2.87 -6.44
C TRP A 174 -14.33 3.90 -6.60
N ILE A 175 -13.15 3.45 -7.01
CA ILE A 175 -12.04 4.35 -7.31
C ILE A 175 -11.59 4.13 -8.75
N GLN A 176 -10.29 4.22 -9.02
CA GLN A 176 -9.75 3.98 -10.34
C GLN A 176 -8.72 2.85 -10.28
N GLY A 177 -8.56 2.15 -11.39
CA GLY A 177 -7.61 1.07 -11.51
C GLY A 177 -6.32 1.49 -12.21
N VAL A 178 -5.20 0.95 -11.76
CA VAL A 178 -3.92 1.01 -12.48
C VAL A 178 -3.52 -0.39 -12.94
N TYR A 179 -3.26 -0.53 -14.23
CA TYR A 179 -2.85 -1.78 -14.87
C TYR A 179 -1.45 -1.66 -15.46
N TYR A 180 -0.63 -2.69 -15.29
CA TYR A 180 0.75 -2.71 -15.74
C TYR A 180 0.92 -3.54 -17.00
N PHE A 181 1.66 -3.02 -17.97
CA PHE A 181 1.99 -3.74 -19.20
C PHE A 181 3.06 -4.81 -18.95
N ALA A 182 3.03 -5.87 -19.75
CA ALA A 182 4.05 -6.92 -19.73
C ALA A 182 5.45 -6.33 -19.97
N ASN A 183 5.55 -5.39 -20.92
CA ASN A 183 6.80 -4.73 -21.31
C ASN A 183 6.67 -3.21 -21.32
N GLU A 184 7.75 -2.53 -20.96
CA GLU A 184 7.83 -1.07 -21.01
C GLU A 184 8.18 -0.61 -22.43
N VAL A 185 7.26 0.11 -23.07
CA VAL A 185 7.40 0.53 -24.48
C VAL A 185 7.83 2.00 -24.55
N ASN A 186 9.02 2.25 -25.10
CA ASN A 186 9.48 3.60 -25.40
C ASN A 186 8.70 4.18 -26.58
N LEU A 187 7.98 5.26 -26.42
CA LEU A 187 7.23 5.96 -27.46
C LEU A 187 7.89 7.29 -27.82
N LYS A 188 7.91 7.63 -29.11
CA LYS A 188 8.26 8.97 -29.63
C LYS A 188 6.99 9.74 -29.98
N THR A 189 6.98 11.06 -29.92
CA THR A 189 5.84 11.90 -30.33
C THR A 189 5.33 11.51 -31.74
N ASN A 190 4.01 11.40 -31.90
CA ASN A 190 3.32 10.99 -33.12
C ASN A 190 3.64 9.57 -33.63
N GLU A 191 4.33 8.75 -32.83
CA GLU A 191 4.56 7.35 -33.14
C GLU A 191 3.26 6.55 -32.97
N GLU A 192 2.99 5.66 -33.92
CA GLU A 192 1.83 4.79 -33.86
C GLU A 192 2.04 3.66 -32.84
N VAL A 193 1.01 3.43 -32.05
CA VAL A 193 1.00 2.43 -30.98
C VAL A 193 -0.40 1.84 -30.86
N ASN A 194 -0.48 0.57 -30.45
CA ASN A 194 -1.74 -0.06 -30.10
C ASN A 194 -1.93 -0.02 -28.58
N ILE A 195 -3.16 0.27 -28.16
CA ILE A 195 -3.64 -0.04 -26.82
C ILE A 195 -4.57 -1.23 -26.97
N ILE A 196 -4.26 -2.31 -26.26
CA ILE A 196 -5.06 -3.54 -26.32
C ILE A 196 -5.62 -3.76 -24.93
N GLY A 197 -6.94 -3.85 -24.86
CA GLY A 197 -7.66 -4.22 -23.65
C GLY A 197 -8.28 -5.59 -23.85
N TYR A 198 -8.31 -6.34 -22.78
CA TYR A 198 -8.95 -7.64 -22.71
C TYR A 198 -9.80 -7.67 -21.45
N HIS A 199 -10.86 -8.47 -21.49
CA HIS A 199 -11.56 -8.86 -20.28
C HIS A 199 -12.14 -10.27 -20.43
N ASP A 200 -12.27 -10.94 -19.29
CA ASP A 200 -13.11 -12.11 -19.11
C ASP A 200 -14.38 -11.70 -18.33
N GLU A 201 -15.00 -12.63 -17.61
CA GLU A 201 -16.20 -12.37 -16.82
C GLU A 201 -15.98 -11.36 -15.67
N LEU A 202 -14.77 -11.31 -15.10
CA LEU A 202 -14.49 -10.66 -13.80
C LEU A 202 -13.29 -9.72 -13.81
N SER A 203 -12.43 -9.75 -14.82
CA SER A 203 -11.15 -9.05 -14.77
C SER A 203 -10.76 -8.39 -16.08
N PHE A 204 -10.10 -7.24 -15.97
CA PHE A 204 -9.46 -6.57 -17.10
C PHE A 204 -7.95 -6.84 -17.14
N TRP A 205 -7.37 -6.80 -18.34
CA TRP A 205 -5.93 -6.64 -18.50
C TRP A 205 -5.59 -5.88 -19.78
N PHE A 206 -4.40 -5.28 -19.81
CA PHE A 206 -4.00 -4.36 -20.86
C PHE A 206 -2.59 -4.63 -21.36
N ASP A 207 -2.37 -4.37 -22.64
CA ASP A 207 -1.06 -4.38 -23.28
C ASP A 207 -0.88 -3.16 -24.19
N THR A 208 0.37 -2.85 -24.48
CA THR A 208 0.72 -1.83 -25.47
C THR A 208 1.93 -2.27 -26.30
N ASN A 209 1.87 -2.06 -27.61
CA ASN A 209 2.97 -2.39 -28.51
C ASN A 209 2.94 -1.55 -29.80
N LYS A 210 4.08 -1.54 -30.50
CA LYS A 210 4.26 -0.82 -31.77
C LYS A 210 3.98 -1.66 -33.02
N SER A 211 3.72 -2.95 -32.84
CA SER A 211 3.70 -3.89 -33.95
C SER A 211 2.39 -3.82 -34.72
N SER A 212 2.44 -3.95 -36.04
CA SER A 212 1.24 -4.14 -36.85
C SER A 212 0.61 -5.52 -36.65
N SER A 213 1.40 -6.51 -36.19
CA SER A 213 0.95 -7.84 -35.81
C SER A 213 1.32 -8.10 -34.36
N TYR A 214 0.33 -8.23 -33.48
CA TYR A 214 0.54 -8.46 -32.05
C TYR A 214 -0.01 -9.83 -31.67
N SER A 215 0.77 -10.55 -30.86
CA SER A 215 0.31 -11.77 -30.20
C SER A 215 -0.64 -11.41 -29.08
N ASP A 216 -1.63 -12.26 -28.84
CA ASP A 216 -2.47 -12.13 -27.65
C ASP A 216 -1.60 -12.21 -26.40
N VAL A 217 -1.82 -11.28 -25.48
CA VAL A 217 -1.18 -11.33 -24.16
C VAL A 217 -2.10 -12.15 -23.26
N PRO A 218 -1.61 -13.27 -22.70
CA PRO A 218 -2.40 -14.05 -21.77
C PRO A 218 -2.74 -13.20 -20.54
N PHE A 219 -3.75 -13.66 -19.79
CA PHE A 219 -4.05 -13.10 -18.48
C PHE A 219 -2.76 -12.96 -17.65
N PRO A 220 -2.46 -11.79 -17.06
CA PRO A 220 -1.20 -11.57 -16.36
C PRO A 220 -1.05 -12.59 -15.23
N TYR A 221 0.12 -13.20 -15.10
CA TYR A 221 0.42 -14.05 -13.96
C TYR A 221 1.86 -13.87 -13.50
N CYS A 222 2.06 -13.83 -12.19
CA CYS A 222 3.40 -13.71 -11.63
C CYS A 222 4.16 -15.04 -11.75
N GLU A 223 5.32 -15.01 -12.40
CA GLU A 223 6.23 -16.15 -12.57
C GLU A 223 7.45 -16.12 -11.63
N CYS A 224 7.64 -15.04 -10.88
CA CYS A 224 8.87 -14.83 -10.12
C CYS A 224 8.74 -15.06 -8.60
N ASP A 225 7.57 -15.51 -8.13
CA ASP A 225 7.15 -15.64 -6.71
C ASP A 225 7.10 -14.31 -5.92
N PHE A 226 7.93 -13.32 -6.26
CA PHE A 226 8.03 -12.01 -5.61
C PHE A 226 6.70 -11.25 -5.54
N HIS A 227 6.01 -11.04 -6.66
CA HIS A 227 4.75 -10.26 -6.64
C HIS A 227 3.59 -10.98 -5.94
N ARG A 228 3.71 -12.29 -5.68
CA ARG A 228 2.70 -13.06 -4.94
C ARG A 228 2.82 -12.88 -3.43
N VAL A 229 4.00 -12.48 -2.95
CA VAL A 229 4.30 -12.39 -1.51
C VAL A 229 4.55 -10.96 -1.05
N ILE A 230 4.96 -10.06 -1.95
CA ILE A 230 5.23 -8.66 -1.64
C ILE A 230 4.09 -7.77 -2.16
N SER A 231 3.50 -6.97 -1.26
CA SER A 231 2.47 -6.01 -1.62
C SER A 231 3.02 -4.84 -2.44
N ARG A 232 2.20 -4.26 -3.31
CA ARG A 232 2.57 -3.08 -4.12
C ARG A 232 3.15 -1.93 -3.31
N THR A 233 2.58 -1.67 -2.13
CA THR A 233 3.07 -0.66 -1.19
C THR A 233 4.51 -0.97 -0.74
N LEU A 234 4.82 -2.23 -0.43
CA LEU A 234 6.17 -2.64 -0.03
C LEU A 234 7.14 -2.60 -1.22
N ILE A 235 6.70 -2.93 -2.45
CA ILE A 235 7.49 -2.70 -3.67
C ILE A 235 7.84 -1.22 -3.83
N GLY A 236 6.86 -0.33 -3.61
CA GLY A 236 7.05 1.11 -3.60
C GLY A 236 8.11 1.56 -2.59
N GLN A 237 8.04 1.04 -1.35
CA GLN A 237 9.04 1.30 -0.30
C GLN A 237 10.43 0.82 -0.71
N MET A 238 10.56 -0.39 -1.25
CA MET A 238 11.84 -0.94 -1.71
C MET A 238 12.50 -0.08 -2.80
N ASN A 239 11.69 0.65 -3.58
CA ASN A 239 12.14 1.58 -4.60
C ASN A 239 12.38 3.01 -4.09
N ASP A 240 12.10 3.29 -2.81
CA ASP A 240 12.40 4.58 -2.21
C ASP A 240 13.91 4.70 -2.00
N HIS A 241 14.58 5.32 -2.97
CA HIS A 241 16.00 5.56 -2.93
C HIS A 241 16.44 6.47 -1.77
N TYR A 242 15.59 7.40 -1.31
CA TYR A 242 15.93 8.27 -0.19
C TYR A 242 15.97 7.46 1.11
N LEU A 243 14.90 6.71 1.38
CA LEU A 243 14.81 5.81 2.54
C LEU A 243 15.95 4.79 2.51
N THR A 244 16.11 4.11 1.38
CA THR A 244 17.11 3.05 1.21
C THR A 244 18.53 3.58 1.37
N ASN A 245 18.88 4.73 0.78
CA ASN A 245 20.23 5.27 0.90
C ASN A 245 20.52 5.76 2.33
N ASN A 246 19.56 6.37 3.03
CA ASN A 246 19.72 6.76 4.43
C ASN A 246 19.93 5.55 5.33
N TYR A 247 19.11 4.50 5.15
CA TYR A 247 19.26 3.23 5.85
C TYR A 247 20.64 2.62 5.63
N LEU A 248 21.07 2.48 4.37
CA LEU A 248 22.37 1.88 4.02
C LEU A 248 23.56 2.70 4.54
N THR A 249 23.44 4.03 4.50
CA THR A 249 24.46 4.94 5.04
C THR A 249 24.62 4.75 6.55
N ALA A 250 23.52 4.60 7.27
CA ALA A 250 23.53 4.33 8.71
C ALA A 250 24.06 2.91 9.00
N LEU A 251 23.49 1.88 8.36
CA LEU A 251 23.85 0.47 8.55
C LEU A 251 25.35 0.23 8.36
N LYS A 252 25.97 0.86 7.36
CA LYS A 252 27.40 0.70 7.09
C LYS A 252 28.29 1.06 8.30
N LYS A 253 27.84 1.95 9.20
CA LYS A 253 28.57 2.31 10.43
C LYS A 253 28.55 1.18 11.47
N TYR A 254 27.57 0.28 11.40
CA TYR A 254 27.34 -0.82 12.34
C TYR A 254 27.89 -2.17 11.86
N VAL A 255 28.33 -2.26 10.60
CA VAL A 255 28.89 -3.48 10.02
C VAL A 255 30.41 -3.38 10.03
N GLN A 256 31.06 -4.23 10.81
CA GLN A 256 32.52 -4.30 10.87
C GLN A 256 33.03 -5.35 9.86
N PRO A 257 34.18 -5.11 9.20
CA PRO A 257 34.77 -6.12 8.34
C PRO A 257 35.01 -7.42 9.11
N LYS A 258 34.59 -8.55 8.52
CA LYS A 258 34.69 -9.90 9.07
C LYS A 258 33.84 -10.16 10.33
N SER A 259 32.87 -9.30 10.67
CA SER A 259 31.93 -9.57 11.76
C SER A 259 30.89 -10.63 11.41
N VAL A 260 30.29 -11.22 12.44
CA VAL A 260 29.04 -12.00 12.34
C VAL A 260 27.87 -11.09 12.67
N CYS A 261 26.85 -11.07 11.81
CA CYS A 261 25.65 -10.27 12.00
C CYS A 261 24.39 -11.15 12.00
N LEU A 262 23.35 -10.71 12.69
CA LEU A 262 22.01 -11.30 12.65
C LEU A 262 21.03 -10.27 12.08
N PHE A 263 20.44 -10.56 10.94
CA PHE A 263 19.35 -9.79 10.36
C PHE A 263 17.99 -10.38 10.75
N VAL A 264 17.08 -9.53 11.18
CA VAL A 264 15.67 -9.84 11.44
C VAL A 264 14.82 -9.00 10.50
N GLY A 265 14.22 -9.61 9.49
CA GLY A 265 13.43 -8.91 8.48
C GLY A 265 11.99 -9.38 8.39
N ASN A 266 11.19 -8.65 7.63
CA ASN A 266 9.87 -9.06 7.18
C ASN A 266 9.78 -8.78 5.68
N LEU A 267 9.92 -9.83 4.84
CA LEU A 267 9.90 -9.73 3.38
C LEU A 267 10.93 -8.72 2.82
N SER A 268 12.14 -8.69 3.37
CA SER A 268 13.16 -7.65 3.06
C SER A 268 14.49 -8.23 2.60
N PHE A 269 14.98 -7.85 1.42
CA PHE A 269 16.32 -8.25 0.98
C PHE A 269 17.46 -7.38 1.55
N MET A 270 17.15 -6.39 2.40
CA MET A 270 18.14 -5.40 2.88
C MET A 270 19.18 -5.99 3.84
N GLY A 271 18.89 -7.14 4.47
CA GLY A 271 19.87 -7.88 5.27
C GLY A 271 21.13 -8.28 4.50
N LEU A 272 21.01 -8.46 3.18
CA LEU A 272 22.14 -8.80 2.30
C LEU A 272 23.20 -7.69 2.24
N ALA A 273 22.82 -6.43 2.52
CA ALA A 273 23.72 -5.29 2.51
C ALA A 273 24.88 -5.45 3.51
N ALA A 274 24.67 -6.11 4.65
CA ALA A 274 25.74 -6.33 5.64
C ALA A 274 26.85 -7.24 5.08
N ALA A 275 26.49 -8.31 4.35
CA ALA A 275 27.47 -9.18 3.70
C ALA A 275 28.28 -8.44 2.63
N LEU A 276 27.62 -7.52 1.90
CA LEU A 276 28.22 -6.68 0.87
C LEU A 276 29.08 -5.54 1.44
N PHE A 277 28.80 -5.09 2.67
CA PHE A 277 29.65 -4.16 3.41
C PHE A 277 30.85 -4.82 4.09
N GLY A 278 30.94 -6.15 4.06
CA GLY A 278 32.15 -6.89 4.46
C GLY A 278 32.00 -7.77 5.69
N ALA A 279 30.78 -7.98 6.21
CA ALA A 279 30.53 -9.01 7.22
C ALA A 279 31.03 -10.39 6.71
N ALA A 280 31.64 -11.18 7.59
CA ALA A 280 32.07 -12.53 7.26
C ALA A 280 30.87 -13.47 7.10
N LYS A 281 29.86 -13.29 7.95
CA LYS A 281 28.65 -14.12 7.99
C LYS A 281 27.44 -13.26 8.38
N VAL A 282 26.31 -13.51 7.73
CA VAL A 282 25.01 -12.93 8.08
C VAL A 282 24.03 -14.07 8.31
N TYR A 283 23.62 -14.26 9.57
CA TYR A 283 22.43 -15.03 9.89
C TYR A 283 21.22 -14.19 9.50
N TYR A 284 20.32 -14.74 8.69
CA TYR A 284 19.16 -14.04 8.17
C TYR A 284 17.90 -14.76 8.65
N TYR A 285 17.02 -14.04 9.32
CA TYR A 285 15.73 -14.53 9.77
C TYR A 285 14.59 -13.66 9.21
N ASP A 286 13.65 -14.27 8.49
CA ASP A 286 12.42 -13.61 8.06
C ASP A 286 11.26 -13.99 8.99
N VAL A 287 10.61 -12.97 9.57
CA VAL A 287 9.47 -13.19 10.49
C VAL A 287 8.21 -13.68 9.76
N SER A 288 8.09 -13.46 8.44
CA SER A 288 6.95 -13.96 7.66
C SER A 288 6.97 -15.49 7.47
N GLY A 289 8.09 -16.12 7.82
CA GLY A 289 8.28 -17.56 7.79
C GLY A 289 8.90 -18.08 6.49
N PRO A 290 9.41 -19.34 6.50
CA PRO A 290 10.24 -19.86 5.42
C PRO A 290 9.48 -20.23 4.14
N GLN A 291 8.15 -20.31 4.15
CA GLN A 291 7.42 -20.92 3.01
C GLN A 291 7.13 -19.95 1.87
N SER A 292 6.91 -18.67 2.15
CA SER A 292 6.49 -17.68 1.14
C SER A 292 7.69 -16.98 0.50
N PHE A 293 8.66 -16.50 1.29
CA PHE A 293 9.72 -15.61 0.81
C PHE A 293 11.07 -16.29 0.53
N GLU A 294 11.30 -17.51 1.03
CA GLU A 294 12.61 -18.18 0.95
C GLU A 294 13.12 -18.32 -0.50
N LYS A 295 12.25 -18.71 -1.44
CA LYS A 295 12.62 -18.83 -2.86
C LYS A 295 13.08 -17.51 -3.46
N VAL A 296 12.34 -16.44 -3.15
CA VAL A 296 12.65 -15.08 -3.60
C VAL A 296 14.00 -14.69 -3.02
N LEU A 297 14.21 -14.85 -1.72
CA LEU A 297 15.45 -14.51 -1.06
C LEU A 297 16.66 -15.30 -1.59
N HIS A 298 16.52 -16.60 -1.86
CA HIS A 298 17.58 -17.39 -2.51
C HIS A 298 17.96 -16.82 -3.89
N SER A 299 16.99 -16.33 -4.66
CA SER A 299 17.28 -15.70 -5.96
C SER A 299 18.11 -14.42 -5.80
N TYR A 300 17.83 -13.61 -4.76
CA TYR A 300 18.65 -12.45 -4.43
C TYR A 300 20.06 -12.83 -3.97
N ILE A 301 20.19 -13.84 -3.10
CA ILE A 301 21.50 -14.32 -2.62
C ILE A 301 22.38 -14.75 -3.79
N ARG A 302 21.85 -15.58 -4.70
CA ARG A 302 22.55 -16.06 -5.90
C ARG A 302 22.90 -14.94 -6.87
N SER A 303 21.98 -13.99 -7.09
CA SER A 303 22.21 -12.87 -8.00
C SER A 303 23.28 -11.89 -7.52
N ASN A 304 23.71 -12.01 -6.26
CA ASN A 304 24.69 -11.15 -5.61
C ASN A 304 25.92 -11.92 -5.09
N ASP A 305 26.08 -13.20 -5.44
CA ASP A 305 27.20 -14.07 -5.04
C ASP A 305 27.40 -14.13 -3.51
N LEU A 306 26.32 -14.37 -2.76
CA LEU A 306 26.28 -14.33 -1.28
C LEU A 306 26.07 -15.67 -0.59
N GLU A 307 26.05 -16.78 -1.33
CA GLU A 307 25.75 -18.14 -0.82
C GLU A 307 26.68 -18.57 0.30
N ASP A 308 27.95 -18.20 0.23
CA ASP A 308 28.96 -18.57 1.24
C ASP A 308 28.89 -17.71 2.51
N LYS A 309 28.12 -16.61 2.50
CA LYS A 309 28.07 -15.63 3.59
C LYS A 309 26.73 -15.56 4.31
N VAL A 310 25.63 -15.87 3.62
CA VAL A 310 24.28 -15.68 4.16
C VAL A 310 23.69 -17.02 4.55
N ILE A 311 23.33 -17.17 5.83
CA ILE A 311 22.71 -18.37 6.38
C ILE A 311 21.26 -18.06 6.73
N LEU A 312 20.33 -18.69 6.01
CA LEU A 312 18.90 -18.55 6.26
C LEU A 312 18.47 -19.39 7.47
N LEU A 313 17.87 -18.74 8.46
CA LEU A 313 17.24 -19.35 9.61
C LEU A 313 15.75 -19.54 9.33
N LYS A 314 15.27 -20.76 9.52
CA LYS A 314 13.89 -21.16 9.17
C LYS A 314 12.91 -20.96 10.30
N THR A 315 13.39 -20.93 11.55
CA THR A 315 12.53 -20.88 12.72
C THR A 315 13.06 -19.91 13.77
N TYR A 316 12.14 -19.33 14.53
CA TYR A 316 12.47 -18.54 15.71
C TYR A 316 13.37 -19.31 16.70
N LYS A 317 13.19 -20.64 16.79
CA LYS A 317 14.01 -21.50 17.64
C LYS A 317 15.48 -21.49 17.21
N GLU A 318 15.76 -21.58 15.90
CA GLU A 318 17.12 -21.50 15.38
C GLU A 318 17.78 -20.15 15.72
N VAL A 319 17.02 -19.05 15.68
CA VAL A 319 17.49 -17.72 16.11
C VAL A 319 17.95 -17.74 17.56
N LEU A 320 17.12 -18.27 18.47
CA LEU A 320 17.48 -18.38 19.88
C LEU A 320 18.70 -19.28 20.11
N GLU A 321 18.79 -20.40 19.37
CA GLU A 321 19.92 -21.32 19.46
C GLU A 321 21.24 -20.65 19.08
N ILE A 322 21.30 -19.92 17.95
CA ILE A 322 22.54 -19.25 17.52
C ILE A 322 22.95 -18.15 18.51
N ILE A 323 21.99 -17.40 19.08
CA ILE A 323 22.27 -16.36 20.07
C ILE A 323 22.83 -16.99 21.34
N SER A 324 22.22 -18.08 21.80
CA SER A 324 22.62 -18.77 23.05
C SER A 324 24.02 -19.41 22.96
N LYS A 325 24.37 -19.98 21.81
CA LYS A 325 25.60 -20.76 21.59
C LYS A 325 26.75 -19.94 21.00
N GLN A 326 26.59 -18.62 20.83
CA GLN A 326 27.59 -17.77 20.17
C GLN A 326 29.00 -17.87 20.79
N LYS A 327 29.10 -18.06 22.12
CA LYS A 327 30.38 -18.25 22.82
C LYS A 327 30.97 -19.64 22.64
N GLU A 328 30.12 -20.68 22.52
CA GLU A 328 30.55 -22.07 22.33
C GLU A 328 31.11 -22.29 20.92
N ASN A 329 30.54 -21.58 19.94
CA ASN A 329 30.89 -21.71 18.54
C ASN A 329 32.05 -20.81 18.10
N ASP A 330 32.60 -19.97 18.98
CA ASP A 330 33.55 -18.90 18.64
C ASP A 330 33.02 -17.96 17.52
N GLU A 331 31.70 -17.71 17.54
CA GLU A 331 30.97 -16.91 16.56
C GLU A 331 30.16 -15.81 17.26
N GLU A 332 30.85 -14.84 17.86
CA GLU A 332 30.21 -13.71 18.55
C GLU A 332 29.40 -12.85 17.57
N ILE A 333 28.08 -12.75 17.78
CA ILE A 333 27.19 -11.91 16.97
C ILE A 333 27.46 -10.46 17.37
N CYS A 334 28.15 -9.72 16.50
CA CYS A 334 28.59 -8.36 16.79
C CYS A 334 27.45 -7.34 16.59
N THR A 335 26.53 -7.62 15.67
CA THR A 335 25.45 -6.71 15.28
C THR A 335 24.17 -7.47 15.03
N VAL A 336 23.09 -7.06 15.70
CA VAL A 336 21.72 -7.50 15.43
C VAL A 336 20.99 -6.34 14.79
N PHE A 337 20.41 -6.58 13.61
CA PHE A 337 19.83 -5.50 12.83
C PHE A 337 18.56 -5.87 12.06
N MET A 338 17.77 -4.86 11.72
CA MET A 338 16.60 -4.98 10.85
C MET A 338 16.49 -3.84 9.83
N GLU A 339 15.64 -4.01 8.83
CA GLU A 339 15.12 -2.88 8.06
C GLU A 339 13.92 -2.28 8.83
N PRO A 340 13.88 -0.95 9.03
CA PRO A 340 12.71 -0.26 9.60
C PRO A 340 11.43 -0.65 8.86
N SER A 341 10.45 -1.12 9.61
CA SER A 341 9.12 -1.48 9.11
C SER A 341 8.08 -0.42 9.48
N LYS A 342 6.92 -0.45 8.80
CA LYS A 342 5.78 0.44 9.11
C LYS A 342 5.32 0.36 10.58
N TRP A 343 5.53 -0.77 11.24
CA TRP A 343 5.24 -1.01 12.66
C TRP A 343 6.40 -1.76 13.32
N ILE A 344 6.61 -1.55 14.62
CA ILE A 344 7.63 -2.27 15.39
C ILE A 344 7.22 -3.74 15.51
N LEU A 345 8.08 -4.64 15.03
CA LEU A 345 7.81 -6.08 15.05
C LEU A 345 7.97 -6.63 16.49
N PRO A 346 7.02 -7.41 17.00
CA PRO A 346 7.14 -8.03 18.34
C PRO A 346 8.37 -8.94 18.46
N GLU A 347 8.63 -9.74 17.42
CA GLU A 347 9.76 -10.66 17.34
C GLU A 347 11.09 -9.92 17.42
N TRP A 348 11.17 -8.70 16.87
CA TRP A 348 12.36 -7.87 16.97
C TRP A 348 12.67 -7.48 18.41
N ILE A 349 11.65 -7.05 19.15
CA ILE A 349 11.80 -6.67 20.56
C ILE A 349 12.34 -7.85 21.37
N ASP A 350 11.76 -9.04 21.20
CA ASP A 350 12.17 -10.25 21.91
C ASP A 350 13.60 -10.69 21.52
N ILE A 351 13.95 -10.65 20.22
CA ILE A 351 15.30 -11.03 19.73
C ILE A 351 16.37 -10.08 20.24
N VAL A 352 16.15 -8.76 20.15
CA VAL A 352 17.10 -7.75 20.63
C VAL A 352 17.29 -7.91 22.14
N ARG A 353 16.20 -8.04 22.89
CA ARG A 353 16.25 -8.22 24.34
C ARG A 353 17.08 -9.45 24.71
N TYR A 354 16.84 -10.59 24.06
CA TYR A 354 17.59 -11.81 24.31
C TYR A 354 19.07 -11.69 23.90
N SER A 355 19.34 -11.06 22.77
CA SER A 355 20.71 -10.82 22.28
C SER A 355 21.53 -10.01 23.28
N LEU A 356 20.96 -8.94 23.84
CA LEU A 356 21.61 -8.10 24.86
C LEU A 356 21.75 -8.80 26.21
N GLN A 357 20.83 -9.70 26.57
CA GLN A 357 20.97 -10.54 27.78
C GLN A 357 22.14 -11.51 27.68
N VAL A 358 22.37 -12.11 26.51
CA VAL A 358 23.49 -13.04 26.30
C VAL A 358 24.81 -12.31 26.06
N ASN A 359 24.78 -11.23 25.29
CA ASN A 359 25.94 -10.38 25.01
C ASN A 359 25.56 -8.88 25.09
N PRO A 360 25.81 -8.22 26.23
CA PRO A 360 25.52 -6.79 26.42
C PRO A 360 26.31 -5.85 25.50
N LYS A 361 27.32 -6.33 24.78
CA LYS A 361 28.12 -5.54 23.83
C LYS A 361 27.59 -5.59 22.39
N THR A 362 26.53 -6.35 22.14
CA THR A 362 25.93 -6.47 20.80
C THR A 362 25.45 -5.11 20.32
N ASN A 363 25.87 -4.70 19.12
CA ASN A 363 25.37 -3.48 18.51
C ASN A 363 23.95 -3.72 17.97
N ILE A 364 23.02 -2.82 18.29
CA ILE A 364 21.62 -2.90 17.84
C ILE A 364 21.34 -1.82 16.80
N PHE A 365 20.73 -2.20 15.69
CA PHE A 365 20.37 -1.28 14.61
C PHE A 365 19.01 -1.63 13.99
N PRO A 366 18.01 -0.73 13.94
CA PRO A 366 18.03 0.68 14.37
C PRO A 366 18.07 0.83 15.90
N LYS A 367 18.39 2.04 16.37
CA LYS A 367 18.54 2.35 17.80
C LYS A 367 17.22 2.47 18.53
N GLU A 368 16.26 3.14 17.91
CA GLU A 368 15.01 3.48 18.57
C GLU A 368 13.85 3.53 17.57
N GLY A 369 12.67 3.11 18.04
CA GLY A 369 11.39 3.25 17.35
C GLY A 369 10.41 4.02 18.22
N THR A 370 9.78 5.06 17.65
CA THR A 370 8.82 5.92 18.31
C THR A 370 7.47 5.83 17.63
N VAL A 371 6.45 5.37 18.35
CA VAL A 371 5.06 5.47 17.92
C VAL A 371 4.61 6.92 18.09
N LYS A 372 4.23 7.55 16.99
CA LYS A 372 3.71 8.92 16.95
C LYS A 372 2.19 8.92 16.88
N ILE A 373 1.58 10.03 17.29
CA ILE A 373 0.12 10.27 17.19
C ILE A 373 -0.19 11.73 16.83
N GLN A 374 -1.24 11.97 16.04
CA GLN A 374 -1.70 13.31 15.64
C GLN A 374 -3.22 13.35 15.41
N ALA A 375 -3.88 14.44 15.82
CA ALA A 375 -5.30 14.69 15.56
C ALA A 375 -5.50 15.25 14.15
N VAL A 376 -6.48 14.73 13.42
CA VAL A 376 -6.71 15.08 12.01
C VAL A 376 -8.19 15.31 11.69
N GLU A 377 -8.40 16.20 10.73
CA GLU A 377 -9.65 16.45 10.04
C GLU A 377 -9.48 15.90 8.61
N PHE A 378 -10.08 14.75 8.29
CA PHE A 378 -10.16 14.27 6.90
C PHE A 378 -11.14 15.08 6.07
N ASP A 379 -10.85 15.30 4.79
CA ASP A 379 -11.80 15.92 3.87
C ASP A 379 -13.02 15.00 3.68
N ASP A 380 -12.75 13.73 3.33
CA ASP A 380 -13.81 12.78 2.98
C ASP A 380 -13.67 11.38 3.61
N LEU A 381 -12.47 10.93 3.97
CA LEU A 381 -12.24 9.55 4.44
C LEU A 381 -13.09 9.18 5.67
N TRP A 382 -13.45 10.16 6.51
CA TRP A 382 -14.34 9.95 7.66
C TRP A 382 -15.72 9.37 7.28
N LYS A 383 -16.19 9.60 6.04
CA LYS A 383 -17.49 9.13 5.54
C LYS A 383 -17.62 7.61 5.51
N ILE A 384 -16.52 6.87 5.42
CA ILE A 384 -16.57 5.38 5.44
C ILE A 384 -17.00 4.83 6.81
N ARG A 385 -16.92 5.65 7.86
CA ARG A 385 -17.32 5.32 9.24
C ARG A 385 -18.50 6.13 9.75
N ALA A 386 -18.92 7.14 9.01
CA ALA A 386 -19.99 8.02 9.44
C ALA A 386 -21.29 7.23 9.61
N PRO A 387 -21.99 7.35 10.75
CA PRO A 387 -23.28 6.71 10.92
C PRO A 387 -24.28 7.32 9.93
N LEU A 388 -25.12 6.48 9.34
CA LEU A 388 -26.15 6.91 8.39
C LEU A 388 -27.52 6.86 9.06
N THR A 389 -28.27 7.95 9.03
CA THR A 389 -29.63 8.00 9.61
C THR A 389 -30.71 8.17 8.55
N GLU A 390 -30.45 9.01 7.55
CA GLU A 390 -31.35 9.29 6.44
C GLU A 390 -30.55 9.42 5.14
N VAL A 391 -31.05 8.82 4.05
CA VAL A 391 -30.47 8.93 2.70
C VAL A 391 -31.61 9.17 1.72
N GLU A 392 -31.55 10.25 0.94
CA GLU A 392 -32.59 10.62 -0.04
C GLU A 392 -34.03 10.64 0.54
N GLY A 393 -34.19 11.05 1.81
CA GLY A 393 -35.48 11.09 2.51
C GLY A 393 -35.95 9.75 3.08
N PHE A 394 -35.15 8.69 2.98
CA PHE A 394 -35.43 7.38 3.57
C PHE A 394 -34.68 7.20 4.89
N GLU A 395 -35.40 6.92 5.97
CA GLU A 395 -34.79 6.55 7.25
C GLU A 395 -34.15 5.17 7.17
N ILE A 396 -32.85 5.08 7.48
CA ILE A 396 -32.06 3.84 7.45
C ILE A 396 -31.44 3.49 8.80
N ILE A 397 -31.99 4.04 9.88
CA ILE A 397 -31.54 3.83 11.27
C ILE A 397 -31.35 2.34 11.61
N PRO A 398 -32.29 1.41 11.30
CA PRO A 398 -32.10 0.00 11.65
C PRO A 398 -30.89 -0.64 10.96
N PHE A 399 -30.59 -0.25 9.72
CA PHE A 399 -29.40 -0.73 9.01
C PHE A 399 -28.12 -0.20 9.66
N ASN A 400 -28.10 1.09 10.01
CA ASN A 400 -26.98 1.69 10.71
C ASN A 400 -26.73 1.04 12.08
N GLU A 401 -27.77 0.72 12.85
CA GLU A 401 -27.61 -0.01 14.12
C GLU A 401 -26.92 -1.37 13.92
N ILE A 402 -27.31 -2.13 12.90
CA ILE A 402 -26.67 -3.42 12.55
C ILE A 402 -25.19 -3.23 12.19
N VAL A 403 -24.88 -2.22 11.38
CA VAL A 403 -23.50 -1.90 10.97
C VAL A 403 -22.65 -1.51 12.19
N GLN A 404 -23.15 -0.61 13.05
CA GLN A 404 -22.41 -0.13 14.23
C GLN A 404 -22.17 -1.25 15.25
N GLU A 405 -23.12 -2.15 15.47
CA GLU A 405 -22.90 -3.33 16.33
C GLU A 405 -21.92 -4.32 15.70
N SER A 406 -21.97 -4.51 14.38
CA SER A 406 -21.04 -5.40 13.67
C SER A 406 -19.60 -4.90 13.74
N ILE A 407 -19.39 -3.59 13.60
CA ILE A 407 -18.08 -2.93 13.75
C ILE A 407 -17.49 -3.21 15.14
N LYS A 408 -18.28 -3.07 16.21
CA LYS A 408 -17.81 -3.31 17.59
C LYS A 408 -17.33 -4.74 17.82
N ILE A 409 -17.88 -5.70 17.08
CA ILE A 409 -17.57 -7.13 17.24
C ILE A 409 -16.38 -7.54 16.36
N SER A 410 -16.32 -7.01 15.13
CA SER A 410 -15.48 -7.59 14.08
C SER A 410 -14.26 -6.74 13.73
N ASP A 411 -14.36 -5.42 13.88
CA ASP A 411 -13.33 -4.52 13.38
C ASP A 411 -12.23 -4.27 14.42
N GLY A 412 -11.01 -4.15 13.92
CA GLY A 412 -9.90 -3.66 14.72
C GLY A 412 -10.14 -2.21 15.13
N LEU A 413 -9.72 -1.87 16.35
CA LEU A 413 -9.83 -0.51 16.90
C LEU A 413 -9.09 0.55 16.06
N LEU A 414 -8.03 0.12 15.36
CA LEU A 414 -7.21 0.96 14.50
C LEU A 414 -7.30 0.45 13.06
N GLU A 415 -7.81 1.29 12.17
CA GLU A 415 -7.92 0.99 10.75
C GLU A 415 -6.65 1.40 10.00
N GLU A 416 -6.18 0.60 9.04
CA GLU A 416 -4.98 0.92 8.25
C GLU A 416 -5.34 1.44 6.85
N LYS A 417 -5.01 2.72 6.57
CA LYS A 417 -5.22 3.34 5.25
C LYS A 417 -3.93 3.99 4.73
N PRO A 418 -3.67 3.96 3.42
CA PRO A 418 -2.58 4.72 2.79
C PRO A 418 -2.97 6.21 2.76
N LEU A 419 -2.68 6.97 3.82
CA LEU A 419 -3.21 8.33 3.96
C LEU A 419 -2.72 9.33 2.91
N TRP A 420 -1.72 8.96 2.13
CA TRP A 420 -1.31 9.77 0.98
C TRP A 420 -2.41 9.86 -0.11
N GLU A 421 -3.36 8.92 -0.12
CA GLU A 421 -4.54 8.88 -0.99
C GLU A 421 -5.75 9.62 -0.42
N TYR A 422 -5.64 10.20 0.78
CA TYR A 422 -6.77 10.78 1.51
C TYR A 422 -6.39 12.12 2.11
N PRO A 423 -6.77 13.24 1.47
CA PRO A 423 -6.54 14.57 1.99
C PRO A 423 -7.01 14.74 3.43
N SER A 424 -6.16 15.36 4.23
CA SER A 424 -6.42 15.61 5.63
C SER A 424 -5.70 16.86 6.09
N LYS A 425 -6.32 17.55 7.03
CA LYS A 425 -5.75 18.68 7.74
C LYS A 425 -5.31 18.26 9.14
N SER A 426 -4.10 18.63 9.49
CA SER A 426 -3.57 18.47 10.84
C SER A 426 -4.26 19.42 11.82
N LEU A 427 -4.80 18.89 12.92
CA LEU A 427 -5.40 19.68 14.00
C LEU A 427 -4.45 19.86 15.20
N SER A 428 -3.43 19.02 15.33
CA SER A 428 -2.43 19.06 16.40
C SER A 428 -1.01 18.89 15.88
N ASN A 429 -0.01 19.21 16.70
CA ASN A 429 1.34 18.69 16.46
C ASN A 429 1.35 17.15 16.51
N ALA A 430 2.38 16.53 15.96
CA ALA A 430 2.68 15.13 16.24
C ALA A 430 3.24 14.99 17.66
N TYR A 431 2.78 13.99 18.40
CA TYR A 431 3.21 13.66 19.76
C TYR A 431 3.82 12.27 19.80
N ASP A 432 4.72 12.05 20.76
CA ASP A 432 5.35 10.76 21.01
C ASP A 432 4.45 9.97 21.96
N LEU A 433 3.86 8.88 21.45
CA LEU A 433 2.99 8.02 22.22
C LEU A 433 3.80 6.99 23.00
N PHE A 434 4.76 6.33 22.34
CA PHE A 434 5.70 5.41 22.96
C PHE A 434 7.06 5.50 22.28
N THR A 435 8.14 5.44 23.06
CA THR A 435 9.50 5.38 22.53
C THR A 435 10.18 4.15 23.09
N LEU A 436 10.67 3.29 22.19
CA LEU A 436 11.42 2.08 22.53
C LEU A 436 12.88 2.26 22.14
N ASN A 437 13.73 2.46 23.14
CA ASN A 437 15.18 2.40 22.94
C ASN A 437 15.64 0.95 22.96
N PHE A 438 16.05 0.44 21.80
CA PHE A 438 16.44 -0.95 21.63
C PHE A 438 17.80 -1.29 22.24
N GLU A 439 18.67 -0.30 22.47
CA GLU A 439 19.97 -0.49 23.13
C GLU A 439 19.82 -0.74 24.64
N SER A 440 18.74 -0.24 25.26
CA SER A 440 18.45 -0.42 26.70
C SER A 440 17.30 -1.37 27.00
N ILE A 441 16.66 -1.96 25.98
CA ILE A 441 15.44 -2.79 26.12
C ILE A 441 15.63 -4.01 27.05
N ALA A 442 16.87 -4.50 27.21
CA ALA A 442 17.19 -5.58 28.14
C ALA A 442 16.87 -5.25 29.61
N ASN A 443 16.90 -3.96 29.97
CA ASN A 443 16.64 -3.47 31.32
C ASN A 443 15.15 -3.25 31.59
N GLU A 444 14.30 -3.34 30.56
CA GLU A 444 12.86 -3.14 30.70
C GLU A 444 12.20 -4.32 31.41
N SER A 445 11.54 -4.01 32.53
CA SER A 445 10.87 -5.01 33.39
C SER A 445 9.53 -5.47 32.82
N SER A 446 8.84 -4.60 32.08
CA SER A 446 7.56 -4.87 31.40
C SER A 446 7.61 -4.38 29.96
N LEU A 447 7.19 -5.22 29.02
CA LEU A 447 6.95 -4.83 27.63
C LEU A 447 5.52 -4.34 27.39
N ILE A 448 4.69 -4.30 28.44
CA ILE A 448 3.41 -3.61 28.42
C ILE A 448 3.66 -2.18 28.86
N LEU A 449 3.58 -1.24 27.92
CA LEU A 449 3.69 0.19 28.19
C LEU A 449 2.30 0.81 28.21
N LYS A 450 2.06 1.69 29.17
CA LYS A 450 0.83 2.47 29.26
C LYS A 450 1.20 3.95 29.23
N ASN A 451 0.45 4.73 28.48
CA ASN A 451 0.63 6.17 28.44
C ASN A 451 -0.72 6.88 28.43
N LEU A 452 -0.85 7.90 29.28
CA LEU A 452 -1.96 8.85 29.24
C LEU A 452 -1.41 10.14 28.64
N LEU A 453 -1.80 10.42 27.40
CA LEU A 453 -1.30 11.54 26.61
C LEU A 453 -2.39 12.58 26.39
N THR A 454 -2.07 13.84 26.63
CA THR A 454 -2.95 14.98 26.29
C THR A 454 -2.48 15.64 24.99
N VAL A 455 -3.25 15.45 23.92
CA VAL A 455 -3.02 16.07 22.61
C VAL A 455 -3.65 17.46 22.60
N LYS A 456 -2.85 18.51 22.38
CA LYS A 456 -3.34 19.90 22.33
C LYS A 456 -3.68 20.30 20.90
N ILE A 457 -4.89 20.83 20.72
CA ILE A 457 -5.36 21.35 19.43
C ILE A 457 -4.69 22.68 19.11
N LYS A 458 -4.24 22.79 17.87
CA LYS A 458 -3.54 23.95 17.29
C LYS A 458 -4.37 24.66 16.24
N ASN A 459 -5.14 23.91 15.48
CA ASN A 459 -5.95 24.44 14.39
C ASN A 459 -7.42 24.13 14.68
N GLU A 460 -8.30 25.10 14.41
CA GLU A 460 -9.74 24.88 14.44
C GLU A 460 -10.18 23.88 13.36
N GLY A 461 -11.23 23.10 13.60
CA GLY A 461 -11.77 22.15 12.64
C GLY A 461 -12.62 21.06 13.28
N ILE A 462 -12.97 20.03 12.52
CA ILE A 462 -13.67 18.84 13.01
C ILE A 462 -12.68 17.70 13.19
N CYS A 463 -12.45 17.29 14.44
CA CYS A 463 -11.64 16.12 14.72
C CYS A 463 -12.40 14.86 14.33
N HIS A 464 -11.97 14.22 13.23
CA HIS A 464 -12.51 12.96 12.73
C HIS A 464 -11.81 11.77 13.37
N GLY A 465 -10.53 11.91 13.73
CA GLY A 465 -9.75 10.82 14.29
C GLY A 465 -8.34 11.21 14.68
N LEU A 466 -7.64 10.20 15.18
CA LEU A 466 -6.22 10.27 15.52
C LEU A 466 -5.45 9.28 14.70
N VAL A 467 -4.37 9.76 14.09
CA VAL A 467 -3.51 8.96 13.22
C VAL A 467 -2.24 8.59 13.96
N CYS A 468 -1.85 7.32 13.88
CA CYS A 468 -0.63 6.77 14.44
C CYS A 468 0.29 6.23 13.34
N TRP A 469 1.60 6.34 13.58
CA TRP A 469 2.66 5.78 12.74
C TRP A 469 3.94 5.55 13.55
N VAL A 470 5.00 5.06 12.92
CA VAL A 470 6.31 4.88 13.57
C VAL A 470 7.36 5.76 12.91
N ASP A 471 8.10 6.48 13.74
CA ASP A 471 9.38 7.10 13.40
C ASP A 471 10.52 6.23 13.91
N TRP A 472 11.57 6.08 13.11
CA TRP A 472 12.76 5.31 13.45
C TRP A 472 13.99 6.20 13.54
N CYS A 473 14.72 6.09 14.63
CA CYS A 473 16.06 6.63 14.78
C CYS A 473 17.06 5.53 14.43
N LEU A 474 17.70 5.65 13.26
CA LEU A 474 18.65 4.65 12.78
C LEU A 474 20.00 4.79 13.49
N ASP A 475 20.50 6.02 13.55
CA ASP A 475 21.66 6.43 14.33
C ASP A 475 21.41 7.82 14.93
N THR A 476 22.45 8.48 15.47
CA THR A 476 22.31 9.80 16.11
C THR A 476 21.77 10.91 15.20
N ASP A 477 21.92 10.78 13.89
CA ASP A 477 21.65 11.85 12.93
C ASP A 477 20.61 11.47 11.87
N ILE A 478 20.37 10.18 11.67
CA ILE A 478 19.53 9.65 10.59
C ILE A 478 18.22 9.13 11.17
N HIS A 479 17.13 9.80 10.79
CA HIS A 479 15.77 9.43 11.14
C HIS A 479 14.94 9.13 9.89
N ILE A 480 14.01 8.18 10.00
CA ILE A 480 13.03 7.81 8.99
C ILE A 480 11.64 7.91 9.61
N SER A 481 10.67 8.44 8.87
CA SER A 481 9.26 8.48 9.29
C SER A 481 8.39 7.71 8.29
N PHE A 482 7.47 6.89 8.81
CA PHE A 482 6.45 6.18 8.02
C PHE A 482 5.07 6.85 8.05
N GLY A 483 4.96 8.07 8.59
CA GLY A 483 3.70 8.83 8.63
C GLY A 483 3.87 10.25 8.14
N ALA A 484 3.46 11.21 8.95
CA ALA A 484 3.48 12.61 8.55
C ALA A 484 4.93 13.10 8.38
N SER A 485 5.26 13.61 7.20
CA SER A 485 6.57 14.21 6.90
C SER A 485 6.44 15.72 6.77
N ASN A 486 7.04 16.46 7.71
CA ASN A 486 7.15 17.93 7.60
C ASN A 486 8.08 18.38 6.46
N LYS A 487 8.82 17.45 5.85
CA LYS A 487 9.62 17.71 4.67
C LYS A 487 8.78 17.31 3.47
N LYS A 488 8.54 18.24 2.53
CA LYS A 488 7.97 17.99 1.18
C LYS A 488 8.91 17.13 0.32
N ILE A 489 9.35 15.99 0.85
CA ILE A 489 10.09 14.95 0.14
C ILE A 489 9.13 14.24 -0.80
N TYR A 490 7.89 14.07 -0.37
CA TYR A 490 6.81 13.47 -1.11
C TYR A 490 5.76 14.54 -1.43
N ASN A 491 4.93 14.23 -2.41
CA ASN A 491 3.85 15.12 -2.85
C ASN A 491 2.61 15.06 -1.94
N SER A 492 2.69 14.29 -0.84
CA SER A 492 1.71 14.22 0.23
C SER A 492 2.40 14.52 1.55
N ASP A 493 1.63 15.01 2.52
CA ASP A 493 2.09 15.15 3.90
C ASP A 493 2.32 13.78 4.56
N TRP A 494 1.74 12.71 4.02
CA TRP A 494 1.90 11.34 4.49
C TRP A 494 2.92 10.56 3.66
N TYR A 495 3.71 9.71 4.31
CA TYR A 495 4.63 8.79 3.63
C TYR A 495 3.83 7.81 2.74
N PRO A 496 4.11 7.77 1.42
CA PRO A 496 3.23 7.08 0.47
C PRO A 496 3.36 5.56 0.48
N TYR A 497 4.46 5.03 1.00
CA TYR A 497 4.72 3.59 0.96
C TYR A 497 4.47 2.89 2.30
N ALA A 498 3.66 3.49 3.17
CA ALA A 498 3.13 2.85 4.36
C ALA A 498 1.66 3.18 4.53
N ARG A 499 0.93 2.28 5.21
CA ARG A 499 -0.42 2.53 5.69
C ARG A 499 -0.33 3.00 7.13
N GLN A 500 -0.97 4.12 7.44
CA GLN A 500 -1.04 4.68 8.78
C GLN A 500 -2.28 4.15 9.49
N ARG A 501 -2.20 4.04 10.82
CA ARG A 501 -3.31 3.55 11.64
C ARG A 501 -4.18 4.72 12.07
N ILE A 502 -5.49 4.59 11.90
CA ILE A 502 -6.47 5.61 12.23
C ILE A 502 -7.37 5.07 13.33
N TYR A 503 -7.49 5.82 14.41
CA TYR A 503 -8.63 5.72 15.31
C TYR A 503 -9.68 6.73 14.88
N PHE A 504 -10.80 6.29 14.34
CA PHE A 504 -11.95 7.18 14.09
C PHE A 504 -12.70 7.44 15.39
N LEU A 505 -13.04 8.70 15.66
CA LEU A 505 -13.87 9.02 16.83
C LEU A 505 -15.30 8.54 16.58
N ASN A 506 -15.91 7.90 17.58
CA ASN A 506 -17.34 7.52 17.53
C ASN A 506 -18.27 8.72 17.34
N LYS A 507 -17.85 9.89 17.81
CA LYS A 507 -18.52 11.17 17.61
C LYS A 507 -17.48 12.21 17.27
N TYR A 508 -17.59 12.78 16.08
CA TYR A 508 -16.69 13.83 15.62
C TYR A 508 -16.87 15.09 16.46
N GLN A 509 -15.76 15.77 16.75
CA GLN A 509 -15.72 16.87 17.69
C GLN A 509 -15.28 18.15 16.99
N ASN A 510 -16.08 19.22 17.08
CA ASN A 510 -15.60 20.55 16.75
C ASN A 510 -14.56 20.96 17.77
N VAL A 511 -13.36 21.32 17.30
CA VAL A 511 -12.25 21.71 18.16
C VAL A 511 -11.72 23.08 17.78
N SER A 512 -11.20 23.79 18.76
CA SER A 512 -10.58 25.11 18.66
C SER A 512 -9.15 25.10 19.22
N PRO A 513 -8.28 26.04 18.82
CA PRO A 513 -6.94 26.15 19.38
C PRO A 513 -6.98 26.28 20.91
N GLY A 514 -6.25 25.40 21.61
CA GLY A 514 -6.25 25.33 23.07
C GLY A 514 -7.08 24.20 23.65
N ASP A 515 -8.01 23.62 22.88
CA ASP A 515 -8.73 22.40 23.27
C ASP A 515 -7.76 21.23 23.41
N VAL A 516 -8.19 20.21 24.13
CA VAL A 516 -7.38 19.01 24.41
C VAL A 516 -8.16 17.73 24.17
N ILE A 517 -7.45 16.72 23.67
CA ILE A 517 -7.95 15.36 23.52
C ILE A 517 -7.07 14.45 24.39
N ASN A 518 -7.67 13.75 25.36
CA ASN A 518 -6.94 12.81 26.21
C ASN A 518 -6.99 11.39 25.62
N CYS A 519 -5.83 10.78 25.54
CA CYS A 519 -5.57 9.50 24.92
C CYS A 519 -4.99 8.53 25.94
N ASP A 520 -5.67 7.42 26.17
CA ASP A 520 -5.16 6.27 26.92
C ASP A 520 -4.64 5.24 25.94
N ALA A 521 -3.34 4.99 25.93
CA ALA A 521 -2.74 4.02 25.04
C ALA A 521 -2.03 2.91 25.82
N ILE A 522 -2.06 1.70 25.26
CA ILE A 522 -1.36 0.53 25.74
C ILE A 522 -0.61 -0.11 24.56
N LEU A 523 0.72 -0.19 24.66
CA LEU A 523 1.52 -1.03 23.79
C LEU A 523 1.67 -2.39 24.46
N CYS A 524 1.12 -3.43 23.85
CA CYS A 524 1.16 -4.79 24.36
C CYS A 524 2.48 -5.49 24.00
N LYS A 525 2.82 -6.56 24.73
CA LYS A 525 4.03 -7.36 24.47
C LYS A 525 4.08 -7.91 23.04
N ASN A 526 2.93 -8.28 22.48
CA ASN A 526 2.81 -8.77 21.11
C ASN A 526 2.79 -7.63 20.06
N GLY A 527 3.26 -6.43 20.40
CA GLY A 527 3.29 -5.24 19.54
C GLY A 527 1.93 -4.65 19.18
N ASN A 528 0.82 -5.20 19.71
CA ASN A 528 -0.50 -4.61 19.51
C ASN A 528 -0.57 -3.27 20.22
N LEU A 529 -0.95 -2.23 19.47
CA LEU A 529 -1.25 -0.91 20.00
C LEU A 529 -2.76 -0.82 20.24
N LEU A 530 -3.14 -0.69 21.50
CA LEU A 530 -4.51 -0.38 21.90
C LEU A 530 -4.58 1.09 22.26
N VAL A 531 -5.54 1.81 21.71
CA VAL A 531 -5.73 3.24 21.98
C VAL A 531 -7.20 3.49 22.27
N SER A 532 -7.50 3.92 23.49
CA SER A 532 -8.83 4.32 23.93
C SER A 532 -8.82 5.80 24.30
N PHE A 533 -10.00 6.42 24.27
CA PHE A 533 -10.13 7.85 24.51
C PHE A 533 -11.12 8.11 25.62
N CYS A 534 -10.71 8.97 26.55
CA CYS A 534 -11.55 9.46 27.63
C CYS A 534 -11.83 10.95 27.35
N ASN A 535 -13.08 11.28 27.04
CA ASN A 535 -13.50 12.68 27.03
C ASN A 535 -13.44 13.23 28.45
N THR A 536 -12.96 14.47 28.61
CA THR A 536 -13.16 15.25 29.86
C THR A 536 -14.62 15.61 30.12
N TYR A 537 -15.53 15.28 29.20
CA TYR A 537 -16.95 15.65 29.24
C TYR A 537 -17.92 14.47 29.34
N ASP A 538 -17.44 13.22 29.41
CA ASP A 538 -18.29 12.03 29.63
C ASP A 538 -18.16 11.51 31.07
N HIS A 539 -18.53 12.36 32.04
CA HIS A 539 -18.82 11.98 33.42
C HIS A 539 -20.26 12.33 33.79
#